data_AF-A0A378A3F0-F1
#
_entry.id   AF-A0A378A3F0-F1
#
_cell.length_a   1.000
_cell.length_b   1.000
_cell.length_c   1.000
_cell.angle_alpha   90.00
_cell.angle_beta   90.00
_cell.angle_gamma   90.00
#
_symmetry.space_group_name_H-M   'P 1'
#
loop_
_entity.id
_entity.type
_entity.pdbx_description
1 polymer ?
#
loop_
_entity_poly.entity_id
_entity_poly.type
_entity_poly.pdbx_seq_one_letter_code
_entity_poly.pdbx_strand_id
1 'polypeptide(L)'
;MLERWRNAKSGERYLRVYFQAQGLDDLRRLQTPDAQHPMLRQEWRQPGCRQTDVGTLCPFQAAITALGQRIDRSSAPAVAMVLP
;
A
#
# COMPACT_ATOMS: atom_id res chain seq x y z
N MET A 1 0.77 -2.34 3.58
CA MET A 1 -0.51 -2.64 2.91
C MET A 1 -0.38 -2.40 1.41
N LEU A 2 -1.04 -3.22 0.60
CA LEU A 2 -1.18 -3.05 -0.84
C LEU A 2 -2.69 -2.99 -1.16
N GLU A 3 -3.16 -1.90 -1.76
CA GLU A 3 -4.57 -1.73 -2.13
C GLU A 3 -4.72 -1.50 -3.62
N ARG A 4 -5.64 -2.22 -4.26
CA ARG A 4 -5.99 -2.03 -5.68
C ARG A 4 -7.22 -1.15 -5.81
N TRP A 5 -7.02 0.07 -6.31
CA TRP A 5 -8.07 1.05 -6.56
C TRP A 5 -8.51 1.03 -8.03
N ARG A 6 -9.76 1.43 -8.28
CA ARG A 6 -10.33 1.53 -9.63
C ARG A 6 -10.99 2.89 -9.81
N ASN A 7 -10.65 3.59 -10.88
CA ASN A 7 -11.37 4.77 -11.32
C ASN A 7 -12.76 4.32 -11.81
N ALA A 8 -13.83 4.80 -11.16
CA ALA A 8 -15.20 4.39 -11.48
C ALA A 8 -15.67 4.85 -12.87
N LYS A 9 -15.07 5.92 -13.42
CA LYS A 9 -15.45 6.48 -14.72
C LYS A 9 -14.76 5.76 -15.89
N SER A 10 -13.45 5.52 -15.77
CA SER A 10 -12.64 4.95 -16.86
C SER A 10 -12.34 3.46 -16.70
N GLY A 11 -12.55 2.89 -15.51
CA GLY A 11 -12.16 1.51 -15.20
C GLY A 11 -10.65 1.32 -14.97
N GLU A 12 -9.85 2.37 -15.15
CA GLU A 12 -8.40 2.33 -14.91
C GLU A 12 -8.08 1.91 -13.48
N ARG A 13 -6.98 1.18 -13.32
CA ARG A 13 -6.55 0.62 -12.04
C ARG A 13 -5.32 1.32 -11.52
N TYR A 14 -5.29 1.47 -10.21
CA TYR A 14 -4.21 2.09 -9.47
C TYR A 14 -3.82 1.23 -8.27
N LEU A 15 -2.58 1.39 -7.82
CA LEU A 15 -2.05 0.74 -6.63
C LEU A 15 -1.73 1.82 -5.59
N ARG A 16 -2.19 1.62 -4.36
CA ARG A 16 -1.74 2.36 -3.18
C ARG A 16 -0.90 1.44 -2.31
N VAL A 17 0.24 1.94 -1.87
CA VAL A 17 1.18 1.20 -1.02
C VAL A 17 1.56 2.06 0.16
N TYR A 18 1.39 1.54 1.37
CA TYR A 18 1.75 2.27 2.58
C TYR A 18 2.18 1.36 3.72
N PHE A 19 2.97 1.93 4.61
CA PHE A 19 3.28 1.37 5.93
C PHE A 19 2.52 2.19 6.99
N GLN A 20 2.06 1.54 8.05
CA GLN A 20 1.41 2.22 9.16
C GLN A 20 1.76 1.61 10.51
N ALA A 21 1.81 2.46 11.53
CA ALA A 21 2.11 2.09 12.91
C ALA A 21 1.43 3.07 13.89
N GLN A 22 1.45 2.74 15.18
CA GLN A 22 1.12 3.68 16.25
C GLN A 22 2.41 4.30 16.80
N GLY A 23 2.30 5.49 17.41
CA GLY A 23 3.42 6.10 18.14
C GLY A 23 3.79 5.28 19.38
N LEU A 24 5.01 5.50 19.91
CA LEU A 24 5.48 4.77 21.10
C LEU A 24 4.57 5.00 22.33
N ASP A 25 4.16 6.25 22.56
CA ASP A 25 3.26 6.57 23.67
C ASP A 25 1.83 6.08 23.45
N ASP A 26 1.34 6.09 22.21
CA ASP A 26 0.04 5.54 21.86
C ASP A 26 -0.01 4.03 22.16
N LEU A 27 1.04 3.30 21.76
CA LEU A 27 1.21 1.89 22.10
C LEU A 27 1.27 1.68 23.62
N ARG A 28 2.09 2.48 24.32
CA ARG A 28 2.27 2.37 25.78
C ARG A 28 0.94 2.60 26.53
N ARG A 29 0.10 3.50 26.05
CA ARG A 29 -1.18 3.89 26.68
C ARG A 29 -2.37 3.06 26.18
N LEU A 30 -2.14 2.09 25.29
CA LEU A 30 -3.21 1.36 24.60
C LEU A 30 -4.21 2.32 23.92
N GLN A 31 -3.70 3.42 23.38
CA GLN A 31 -4.50 4.43 22.70
C GLN A 31 -5.16 3.81 21.47
N THR A 32 -6.49 3.92 21.38
CA THR A 32 -7.22 3.48 20.20
C THR A 32 -6.94 4.46 19.05
N PRO A 33 -6.56 3.99 17.85
CA PRO A 33 -6.38 4.88 16.71
C PRO A 33 -7.73 5.44 16.23
N ASP A 34 -7.86 6.76 16.28
CA ASP A 34 -9.06 7.49 15.87
C ASP A 34 -8.69 8.77 15.10
N ALA A 35 -9.64 9.70 14.92
CA ALA A 35 -9.37 10.93 14.19
C ALA A 35 -8.44 11.91 14.97
N GLN A 36 -8.41 11.81 16.30
CA GLN A 36 -7.60 12.63 17.18
C GLN A 36 -6.21 12.01 17.40
N HIS A 37 -6.11 10.68 17.37
CA HIS A 37 -4.88 9.89 17.46
C HIS A 37 -4.76 8.96 16.24
N PRO A 38 -4.58 9.51 15.03
CA PRO A 38 -4.54 8.69 13.83
C PRO A 38 -3.27 7.83 13.78
N MET A 39 -3.35 6.72 13.06
CA MET A 39 -2.17 5.91 12.73
C MET A 39 -1.10 6.77 12.04
N LEU A 40 0.16 6.61 12.44
CA LEU A 40 1.30 7.07 11.65
C LEU A 40 1.27 6.32 10.32
N ARG A 41 1.33 7.02 9.19
CA ARG A 41 1.26 6.43 7.86
C ARG A 41 2.25 7.08 6.92
N GLN A 42 2.97 6.25 6.17
CA GLN A 42 3.83 6.71 5.09
C GLN A 42 3.53 5.93 3.82
N GLU A 43 3.33 6.66 2.73
CA GLU A 43 2.98 6.09 1.42
C GLU A 43 4.21 6.02 0.51
N TRP A 44 4.37 4.89 -0.17
CA TRP A 44 5.34 4.76 -1.23
C TRP A 44 4.81 5.44 -2.50
N ARG A 45 5.72 6.05 -3.27
CA ARG A 45 5.40 6.75 -4.51
C ARG A 45 6.56 6.70 -5.50
N GLN A 46 6.22 6.92 -6.76
CA GLN A 46 7.15 7.08 -7.88
C GLN A 46 6.58 8.13 -8.85
N PRO A 47 7.35 8.59 -9.86
CA PRO A 47 6.81 9.45 -10.91
C PRO A 47 5.54 8.87 -11.54
N GLY A 48 4.54 9.72 -11.78
CA GLY A 48 3.23 9.31 -12.33
C GLY A 48 2.18 8.92 -11.29
N CYS A 49 2.54 8.78 -10.00
CA CYS A 49 1.55 8.69 -8.93
C CYS A 49 0.83 10.04 -8.74
N ARG A 50 -0.42 10.00 -8.32
CA ARG A 50 -1.28 11.17 -8.10
C ARG A 50 -1.80 11.16 -6.67
N GLN A 51 -1.84 12.33 -6.05
CA GLN A 51 -2.54 12.48 -4.77
C GLN A 51 -4.05 12.60 -5.01
N THR A 52 -4.84 11.93 -4.17
CA THR A 52 -6.30 11.89 -4.22
C THR A 52 -6.87 11.91 -2.80
N ASP A 53 -8.19 12.05 -2.68
CA ASP A 53 -8.88 12.03 -1.37
C ASP A 53 -8.71 10.71 -0.60
N VAL A 54 -8.38 9.63 -1.31
CA VAL A 54 -8.14 8.30 -0.72
C VAL A 54 -6.64 7.98 -0.57
N GLY A 55 -5.75 8.96 -0.80
CA GLY A 55 -4.29 8.84 -0.68
C GLY A 55 -3.56 8.80 -2.03
N THR A 56 -2.29 8.40 -1.99
CA THR A 56 -1.41 8.35 -3.18
C THR A 56 -1.74 7.15 -4.06
N LEU A 57 -2.22 7.40 -5.28
CA LEU A 57 -2.54 6.36 -6.27
C LEU A 57 -1.52 6.33 -7.39
N CYS A 58 -0.87 5.19 -7.59
CA CYS A 58 0.11 4.95 -8.64
C CYS A 58 -0.49 4.10 -9.77
N PRO A 59 -0.19 4.35 -11.06
CA PRO A 59 -0.66 3.51 -12.17
C PRO A 59 -0.30 2.04 -11.93
N PHE A 60 -1.30 1.15 -11.97
CA PHE A 60 -1.19 -0.19 -11.42
C PHE A 60 0.00 -1.00 -11.98
N GLN A 61 0.11 -1.09 -13.32
CA GLN A 61 1.15 -1.90 -13.95
C GLN A 61 2.55 -1.34 -13.67
N ALA A 62 2.73 -0.03 -13.77
CA ALA A 62 4.01 0.62 -13.51
C ALA A 62 4.46 0.44 -12.06
N ALA A 63 3.52 0.46 -11.10
CA ALA A 63 3.83 0.26 -9.69
C ALA A 63 4.25 -1.19 -9.39
N ILE A 64 3.52 -2.18 -9.92
CA ILE A 64 3.88 -3.61 -9.77
C ILE A 64 5.25 -3.89 -10.38
N THR A 65 5.51 -3.37 -11.57
CA THR A 65 6.82 -3.52 -12.23
C THR A 65 7.93 -2.94 -11.36
N ALA A 66 7.78 -1.72 -10.84
CA ALA A 66 8.80 -1.07 -10.01
C ALA A 66 9.07 -1.81 -8.69
N LEU A 67 8.01 -2.20 -7.97
CA LEU A 67 8.15 -2.93 -6.69
C LEU A 67 8.76 -4.32 -6.88
N GLY A 68 8.52 -4.95 -8.04
CA GLY A 68 9.04 -6.27 -8.36
C GLY A 68 10.46 -6.30 -8.92
N GLN A 69 11.12 -5.16 -9.16
CA GLN A 69 12.42 -5.10 -9.86
C GLN A 69 13.54 -5.90 -9.18
N ARG A 70 13.48 -6.06 -7.84
CA ARG A 70 14.51 -6.73 -7.04
C ARG A 70 14.16 -8.17 -6.64
N ILE A 71 13.12 -8.75 -7.24
CA ILE A 71 12.75 -10.15 -6.99
C ILE A 71 13.71 -11.06 -7.77
N ASP A 72 14.46 -11.89 -7.05
CA ASP A 72 15.15 -13.04 -7.64
C ASP A 72 14.12 -14.13 -8.00
N ARG A 73 14.00 -14.42 -9.28
CA ARG A 73 13.02 -15.40 -9.81
C ARG A 73 13.34 -16.83 -9.41
N SER A 74 14.62 -17.16 -9.20
CA SER A 74 15.01 -18.52 -8.77
C SER A 74 14.62 -18.80 -7.32
N SER A 75 14.51 -17.74 -6.51
CA SER A 75 14.18 -17.79 -5.08
C SER A 75 12.70 -17.47 -4.77
N ALA A 76 11.84 -17.32 -5.79
CA ALA A 76 10.42 -16.97 -5.63
C ALA A 76 9.49 -17.95 -6.38
N PRO A 77 9.42 -19.23 -5.95
CA PRO A 77 8.52 -20.21 -6.56
C PRO A 77 7.04 -19.85 -6.32
N ALA A 78 6.16 -20.38 -7.17
CA ALA A 78 4.72 -20.23 -6.96
C ALA A 78 4.28 -21.00 -5.69
N VAL A 79 3.50 -20.35 -4.84
CA VAL A 79 2.94 -20.93 -3.60
C VAL A 79 1.43 -20.75 -3.61
N ALA A 80 0.70 -21.81 -3.24
CA ALA A 80 -0.75 -21.73 -3.04
C ALA A 80 -1.05 -20.92 -1.76
N MET A 81 -1.79 -19.81 -1.93
CA MET A 81 -2.21 -18.99 -0.79
C MET A 81 -3.37 -19.61 -0.01
N VAL A 82 -4.14 -20.51 -0.65
CA VAL A 82 -5.16 -21.32 0.02
C VAL A 82 -4.48 -22.58 0.52
N LEU A 83 -4.46 -22.76 1.84
CA LEU A 83 -3.90 -23.94 2.49
C LEU A 83 -4.81 -25.18 2.24
N PRO A 84 -4.22 -26.38 2.15
CA PRO A 84 -4.96 -27.62 1.91
C PRO A 84 -5.90 -27.98 3.06
#